data_AF-A0A0Q9Y2D5-F1
#
_entry.id   AF-A0A0Q9Y2D5-F1
#
_cell.length_a   1.000
_cell.length_b   1.000
_cell.length_c   1.000
_cell.angle_alpha   90.00
_cell.angle_beta   90.00
_cell.angle_gamma   90.00
#
_symmetry.space_group_name_H-M   'P 1'
#
loop_
_entity.id
_entity.type
_entity.pdbx_description
1 polymer ?
#
loop_
_entity_poly.entity_id
_entity_poly.type
_entity_poly.pdbx_seq_one_letter_code
_entity_poly.pdbx_strand_id
1 'polypeptide(L)'
;DKLSKDEAHHILEYKWEELGLSIKLEDFSDYEAITSIIKITGGNFRLIQRLFTQIERILEINNLETITTEVVEAARDSLVIGIK
;
A
#
# COMPACT_ATOMS: atom_id res chain seq x y z
N ASP A 1 14.55 9.80 -1.06
CA ASP A 1 15.35 8.81 -0.31
C ASP A 1 14.58 7.51 -0.14
N LYS A 2 15.29 6.40 0.02
CA LYS A 2 14.70 5.11 0.38
C LYS A 2 14.58 5.05 1.89
N LEU A 3 13.41 4.64 2.37
CA LEU A 3 13.17 4.42 3.78
C LEU A 3 13.92 3.15 4.24
N SER A 4 14.37 3.16 5.49
CA SER A 4 14.70 1.92 6.19
C SER A 4 13.45 1.04 6.32
N LYS A 5 13.66 -0.21 6.73
CA LYS A 5 12.55 -1.15 6.91
C LYS A 5 11.55 -0.65 7.96
N ASP A 6 12.05 -0.15 9.09
CA ASP A 6 11.21 0.31 10.20
C ASP A 6 10.45 1.59 9.82
N GLU A 7 11.10 2.53 9.13
CA GLU A 7 10.42 3.72 8.60
C GLU A 7 9.36 3.35 7.56
N ALA A 8 9.63 2.37 6.69
CA ALA A 8 8.65 1.90 5.73
C ALA A 8 7.43 1.30 6.45
N HIS A 9 7.63 0.43 7.43
CA HIS A 9 6.53 -0.12 8.23
C HIS A 9 5.72 0.97 8.92
N HIS A 10 6.37 1.91 9.59
CA HIS A 10 5.68 3.00 10.28
C HIS A 10 4.83 3.86 9.34
N ILE A 11 5.36 4.18 8.15
CA ILE A 11 4.60 4.93 7.13
C ILE A 11 3.40 4.13 6.62
N LEU A 12 3.55 2.80 6.45
CA LEU A 12 2.45 1.95 5.99
C LEU A 12 1.33 1.85 7.04
N GLU A 13 1.67 1.72 8.32
CA GLU A 13 0.70 1.74 9.41
C GLU A 13 -0.08 3.07 9.42
N TYR A 14 0.63 4.20 9.38
CA TYR A 14 0.00 5.52 9.32
C TYR A 14 -0.94 5.68 8.13
N LYS A 15 -0.55 5.17 6.95
CA LYS A 15 -1.38 5.24 5.74
C LYS A 15 -2.61 4.32 5.79
N TRP A 16 -2.53 3.20 6.48
CA TRP A 16 -3.71 2.35 6.74
C TRP A 16 -4.72 3.09 7.61
N GLU A 17 -4.26 3.75 8.67
CA GLU A 17 -5.10 4.52 9.58
C GLU A 17 -5.76 5.73 8.88
N GLU A 18 -5.05 6.42 7.97
CA GLU A 18 -5.62 7.50 7.17
C GLU A 18 -6.82 7.05 6.31
N LEU A 19 -6.86 5.77 5.91
CA LEU A 19 -7.98 5.18 5.19
C LEU A 19 -9.12 4.71 6.12
N GLY A 20 -9.00 4.93 7.42
CA GLY A 20 -9.95 4.44 8.43
C GLY A 20 -9.90 2.94 8.66
N LEU A 21 -8.84 2.26 8.18
CA LEU A 21 -8.66 0.82 8.31
C LEU A 21 -7.77 0.51 9.52
N SER A 22 -8.12 -0.55 10.25
CA SER A 22 -7.24 -1.08 11.31
C SER A 22 -6.27 -2.09 10.72
N ILE A 23 -4.98 -1.90 10.92
CA ILE A 23 -3.97 -2.91 10.56
C ILE A 23 -3.86 -3.96 11.66
N LYS A 24 -3.96 -5.23 11.29
CA LYS A 24 -3.81 -6.37 12.22
C LYS A 24 -2.68 -7.23 11.68
N LEU A 25 -1.45 -6.99 12.14
CA LEU A 25 -0.28 -7.77 11.70
C LEU A 25 -0.33 -9.25 12.08
N GLU A 26 -1.22 -9.63 12.99
CA GLU A 26 -1.55 -11.04 13.31
C GLU A 26 -2.42 -11.68 12.22
N ASP A 27 -3.11 -10.87 11.41
CA ASP A 27 -3.82 -11.30 10.21
C ASP A 27 -2.82 -11.48 9.06
N PHE A 28 -2.80 -12.67 8.50
CA PHE A 28 -1.92 -13.03 7.39
C PHE A 28 -2.17 -12.15 6.15
N SER A 29 -3.41 -11.72 5.91
CA SER A 29 -3.76 -10.87 4.76
C SER A 29 -3.08 -9.50 4.84
N ASP A 30 -3.15 -8.83 5.99
CA ASP A 30 -2.53 -7.52 6.19
C ASP A 30 -1.00 -7.63 6.12
N TYR A 31 -0.43 -8.68 6.70
CA TYR A 31 1.00 -8.95 6.62
C TYR A 31 1.48 -9.13 5.17
N GLU A 32 0.74 -9.90 4.35
CA GLU A 32 1.06 -10.11 2.94
C GLU A 32 0.92 -8.83 2.12
N ALA A 33 -0.11 -8.02 2.37
CA ALA A 33 -0.32 -6.74 1.70
C ALA A 33 0.84 -5.76 1.97
N ILE A 34 1.23 -5.59 3.24
CA ILE A 34 2.38 -4.76 3.64
C ILE A 34 3.66 -5.24 2.97
N THR A 35 3.92 -6.54 3.04
CA THR A 35 5.13 -7.14 2.46
C THR A 35 5.17 -6.91 0.95
N SER A 36 4.02 -7.03 0.28
CA SER A 36 3.89 -6.79 -1.16
C SER A 36 4.14 -5.32 -1.52
N ILE A 37 3.60 -4.37 -0.74
CA ILE A 37 3.84 -2.94 -0.93
C ILE A 37 5.33 -2.61 -0.78
N ILE A 38 6.01 -3.14 0.25
CA ILE A 38 7.45 -2.90 0.45
C ILE A 38 8.25 -3.46 -0.73
N LYS A 39 7.92 -4.66 -1.22
CA LYS A 39 8.57 -5.27 -2.38
C LYS A 39 8.39 -4.45 -3.66
N ILE A 40 7.16 -4.03 -3.97
CA ILE A 40 6.82 -3.25 -5.17
C ILE A 40 7.53 -1.90 -5.16
N THR A 41 7.55 -1.24 -4.00
CA THR A 41 8.06 0.13 -3.88
C THR A 41 9.56 0.19 -3.62
N GLY A 42 10.16 -0.91 -3.14
CA GLY A 42 11.56 -0.97 -2.73
C GLY A 42 11.90 0.06 -1.64
N GLY A 43 10.93 0.41 -0.78
CA GLY A 43 11.05 1.44 0.24
C GLY A 43 11.09 2.89 -0.31
N ASN A 44 10.77 3.09 -1.59
CA ASN A 44 10.70 4.43 -2.16
C ASN A 44 9.44 5.16 -1.66
N PHE A 45 9.63 6.12 -0.75
CA PHE A 45 8.53 6.86 -0.14
C PHE A 45 7.56 7.47 -1.16
N ARG A 46 8.07 8.08 -2.23
CA ARG A 46 7.21 8.67 -3.26
C ARG A 46 6.35 7.62 -3.96
N LEU A 47 6.91 6.45 -4.21
CA LEU A 47 6.18 5.35 -4.85
C LEU A 47 5.14 4.76 -3.89
N ILE A 48 5.46 4.63 -2.60
CA ILE A 48 4.49 4.25 -1.55
C ILE A 48 3.30 5.22 -1.57
N GLN A 49 3.53 6.53 -1.48
CA GLN A 49 2.46 7.53 -1.50
C GLN A 49 1.54 7.37 -2.72
N ARG A 50 2.14 7.23 -3.90
CA ARG A 50 1.38 7.08 -5.16
C ARG A 50 0.59 5.77 -5.20
N LEU A 51 1.16 4.67 -4.70
CA LEU A 51 0.50 3.37 -4.63
C LEU A 51 -0.73 3.46 -3.71
N PHE A 52 -0.61 4.10 -2.55
CA PHE A 52 -1.75 4.30 -1.64
C PHE A 52 -2.87 5.12 -2.26
N THR A 53 -2.56 6.16 -3.02
CA THR A 53 -3.59 6.89 -3.78
C THR A 53 -4.32 5.99 -4.79
N GLN A 54 -3.67 4.96 -5.35
CA GLN A 54 -4.36 4.00 -6.21
C GLN A 54 -5.16 2.97 -5.40
N ILE A 55 -4.63 2.51 -4.26
CA ILE A 55 -5.33 1.61 -3.33
C ILE A 55 -6.64 2.25 -2.88
N GLU A 56 -6.59 3.47 -2.35
CA GLU A 56 -7.76 4.25 -1.91
C GLU A 56 -8.84 4.30 -2.99
N ARG A 57 -8.47 4.67 -4.22
CA ARG A 57 -9.40 4.71 -5.36
C ARG A 57 -10.03 3.35 -5.65
N ILE A 58 -9.26 2.26 -5.58
CA ILE A 58 -9.77 0.91 -5.82
C ILE A 58 -10.75 0.50 -4.73
N LEU A 59 -10.43 0.80 -3.46
CA LEU A 59 -11.32 0.54 -2.34
C LEU A 59 -12.65 1.30 -2.51
N GLU A 60 -12.59 2.60 -2.79
CA GLU A 60 -13.77 3.45 -3.00
C GLU A 60 -14.65 2.98 -4.17
N ILE A 61 -14.05 2.71 -5.33
CA ILE A 61 -14.79 2.32 -6.55
C ILE A 61 -15.48 0.97 -6.35
N ASN A 62 -14.84 0.05 -5.64
CA ASN A 62 -15.33 -1.32 -5.47
C ASN A 62 -16.07 -1.57 -4.15
N ASN A 63 -16.21 -0.54 -3.30
CA ASN A 63 -16.75 -0.64 -1.93
C ASN A 63 -16.05 -1.74 -1.10
N LEU A 64 -14.72 -1.75 -1.12
CA LEU A 64 -13.90 -2.67 -0.34
C LEU A 64 -13.43 -2.01 0.96
N GLU A 65 -13.37 -2.79 2.03
CA GLU A 65 -12.96 -2.33 3.38
C GLU A 65 -11.65 -3.00 3.83
N THR A 66 -10.93 -3.66 2.92
CA THR A 66 -9.69 -4.38 3.24
C THR A 66 -8.70 -4.25 2.09
N ILE A 67 -7.44 -4.01 2.44
CA ILE A 67 -6.34 -3.97 1.47
C ILE A 67 -5.74 -5.37 1.39
N THR A 68 -6.19 -6.14 0.42
CA THR A 68 -5.61 -7.46 0.11
C THR A 68 -4.43 -7.32 -0.85
N THR A 69 -3.68 -8.41 -1.03
CA THR A 69 -2.64 -8.49 -2.07
C THR A 69 -3.19 -8.19 -3.47
N GLU A 70 -4.40 -8.63 -3.80
CA GLU A 70 -5.04 -8.33 -5.09
C GLU A 70 -5.31 -6.84 -5.27
N VAL A 71 -5.75 -6.14 -4.22
CA VAL A 71 -5.92 -4.67 -4.25
C VAL A 71 -4.58 -3.98 -4.48
N VAL A 72 -3.52 -4.44 -3.81
CA VAL A 72 -2.15 -3.92 -3.98
C VAL A 72 -1.65 -4.15 -5.42
N GLU A 73 -1.89 -5.32 -6.00
CA GLU A 73 -1.52 -5.62 -7.38
C GLU A 73 -2.31 -4.78 -8.39
N ALA A 74 -3.62 -4.64 -8.22
CA ALA A 74 -4.44 -3.79 -9.07
C ALA A 74 -4.02 -2.31 -8.99
N ALA A 75 -3.63 -1.84 -7.80
CA ALA A 75 -3.09 -0.51 -7.58
C ALA A 75 -1.73 -0.32 -8.29
N ARG A 76 -0.87 -1.35 -8.25
CA ARG A 76 0.41 -1.37 -8.96
C ARG A 76 0.19 -1.27 -10.47
N ASP A 77 -0.73 -2.04 -11.02
CA ASP A 77 -0.96 -2.09 -12.46
C ASP A 77 -1.62 -0.79 -12.97
N SER A 78 -2.35 -0.10 -12.09
CA SER A 78 -2.95 1.22 -12.36
C SER A 78 -1.95 2.38 -12.24
N LEU A 79 -0.77 2.16 -11.64
CA LEU A 79 0.27 3.19 -11.55
C LEU A 79 0.84 3.47 -12.94
N VAL A 80 0.42 4.58 -13.55
CA VAL A 80 1.11 5.16 -14.70
C VAL A 80 2.49 5.61 -14.23
N ILE A 81 3.49 4.74 -14.35
CA ILE A 81 4.89 5.15 -14.29
C ILE A 81 5.10 5.92 -15.58
N GLY A 82 5.12 7.26 -15.50
CA GLY A 82 5.42 8.09 -16.66
C GLY A 82 6.76 7.66 -17.23
N ILE A 83 6.73 6.86 -18.29
CA ILE A 83 7.91 6.57 -19.10
C ILE A 83 8.15 7.88 -19.84
N LYS A 84 9.19 8.61 -19.42
CA LYS A 84 9.76 9.64 -20.27
C LYS A 84 10.54 8.99 -21.39
#